data_AF-A0A7D5VI16-F1
#
_entry.id   AF-A0A7D5VI16-F1
#
_cell.length_a   1.000
_cell.length_b   1.000
_cell.length_c   1.000
_cell.angle_alpha   90.00
_cell.angle_beta   90.00
_cell.angle_gamma   90.00
#
_symmetry.space_group_name_H-M   'P 1'
#
loop_
_entity.id
_entity.type
_entity.pdbx_description
1 polymer ?
#
loop_
_entity_poly.entity_id
_entity_poly.type
_entity_poly.pdbx_seq_one_letter_code
_entity_poly.pdbx_strand_id
1 'polypeptide(L)'
;MNGNALVVEALSGSSPTAAALLAHLELPAPSRLTAPQVRGAHCVWCATPLDGATAVDLGQRYEPVLGVVGRWFPRSCRSCALPYVLAAYKTHWATCEQCVDDETQCDTHRGLRALALELRR
;
A
#
# COMPACT_ATOMS: atom_id res chain seq x y z
N MET A 1 36.90 38.43 1.84
CA MET A 1 36.84 36.97 1.72
C MET A 1 36.31 36.43 3.04
N ASN A 2 35.05 36.01 3.10
CA ASN A 2 34.56 35.11 4.15
C ASN A 2 33.42 34.32 3.54
N GLY A 3 33.67 33.02 3.41
CA GLY A 3 32.93 32.08 2.60
C GLY A 3 31.55 31.77 3.17
N ASN A 4 30.58 31.80 2.27
CA ASN A 4 29.21 31.36 2.45
C ASN A 4 29.16 29.85 2.69
N ALA A 5 28.74 29.42 3.87
CA ALA A 5 28.43 28.02 4.14
C ALA A 5 27.06 27.70 3.55
N LEU A 6 27.07 27.07 2.37
CA LEU A 6 25.91 26.40 1.80
C LEU A 6 25.45 25.31 2.76
N VAL A 7 24.39 25.59 3.51
CA VAL A 7 23.58 24.56 4.14
C VAL A 7 22.90 23.77 3.03
N VAL A 8 23.47 22.61 2.70
CA VAL A 8 22.77 21.59 1.92
C VAL A 8 21.75 20.96 2.86
N GLU A 9 20.53 21.51 2.87
CA GLU A 9 19.38 20.87 3.50
C GLU A 9 19.16 19.53 2.79
N ALA A 10 19.63 18.44 3.42
CA ALA A 10 19.24 17.10 3.06
C ALA A 10 17.71 17.02 3.19
N LEU A 11 17.02 16.96 2.06
CA LEU A 11 15.60 16.62 1.97
C LEU A 11 15.39 15.36 2.79
N SER A 12 14.79 15.52 3.97
CA SER A 12 14.52 14.42 4.89
C SER A 12 13.49 13.51 4.24
N GLY A 13 13.96 12.48 3.54
CA GLY A 13 13.14 11.37 3.06
C GLY A 13 12.59 10.62 4.28
N SER A 14 11.38 10.97 4.70
CA SER A 14 10.66 10.15 5.67
C SER A 14 10.36 8.81 5.00
N SER A 15 10.84 7.71 5.60
CA SER A 15 10.48 6.38 5.12
C SER A 15 8.95 6.25 5.09
N PRO A 16 8.36 5.76 3.98
CA PRO A 16 6.93 5.69 3.81
C PRO A 16 6.36 4.79 4.90
N THR A 17 5.28 5.25 5.49
CA THR A 17 4.53 4.45 6.45
C THR A 17 3.94 3.21 5.75
N ALA A 18 3.65 2.15 6.52
CA ALA A 18 2.94 0.99 5.99
C ALA A 18 1.62 1.39 5.31
N ALA A 19 0.89 2.36 5.87
CA ALA A 19 -0.34 2.88 5.27
C ALA A 19 -0.09 3.54 3.90
N ALA A 20 0.99 4.30 3.73
CA ALA A 20 1.36 4.90 2.46
C ALA A 20 1.69 3.83 1.39
N LEU A 21 2.42 2.78 1.77
CA LEU A 21 2.70 1.66 0.87
C LEU A 21 1.42 0.93 0.45
N LEU A 22 0.53 0.67 1.41
CA LEU A 22 -0.73 -0.01 1.16
C LEU A 22 -1.65 0.81 0.26
N ALA A 23 -1.60 2.14 0.31
CA ALA A 23 -2.40 3.02 -0.55
C ALA A 23 -2.12 2.84 -2.06
N HIS A 24 -0.99 2.25 -2.44
CA HIS A 24 -0.69 1.90 -3.83
C HIS A 24 -1.42 0.65 -4.35
N LEU A 25 -2.05 -0.13 -3.46
CA LEU A 25 -2.78 -1.33 -3.85
C LEU A 25 -4.15 -0.96 -4.39
N GLU A 26 -4.44 -1.40 -5.60
CA GLU A 26 -5.78 -1.29 -6.19
C GLU A 26 -6.77 -2.21 -5.47
N LEU A 27 -7.92 -1.64 -5.11
CA LEU A 27 -8.97 -2.33 -4.38
C LEU A 27 -10.28 -2.34 -5.18
N PRO A 28 -11.11 -3.40 -5.06
CA PRO A 28 -12.46 -3.38 -5.58
C PRO A 28 -13.28 -2.26 -4.92
N ALA A 29 -14.12 -1.58 -5.71
CA ALA A 29 -15.05 -0.59 -5.19
C ALA A 29 -15.98 -1.21 -4.13
N PRO A 30 -16.22 -0.56 -2.97
CA PRO A 30 -17.06 -1.12 -1.90
C PRO A 30 -18.47 -1.50 -2.32
N SER A 31 -19.04 -0.77 -3.29
CA SER A 31 -20.37 -1.05 -3.86
C SER A 31 -20.47 -2.41 -4.57
N ARG A 32 -19.32 -3.03 -4.92
CA ARG A 32 -19.24 -4.34 -5.57
C ARG A 32 -18.94 -5.47 -4.58
N LEU A 33 -18.83 -5.17 -3.30
CA LEU A 33 -18.44 -6.10 -2.25
C LEU A 33 -19.62 -6.52 -1.38
N THR A 34 -19.53 -7.71 -0.82
CA THR A 34 -20.47 -8.18 0.19
C THR A 34 -20.25 -7.47 1.53
N ALA A 35 -21.28 -7.42 2.38
CA ALA A 35 -21.15 -6.79 3.70
C ALA A 35 -20.01 -7.38 4.58
N PRO A 36 -19.75 -8.70 4.59
CA PRO A 36 -18.57 -9.26 5.27
C PRO A 36 -17.22 -8.76 4.71
N GLN A 37 -17.10 -8.54 3.40
CA GLN A 37 -15.88 -7.99 2.79
C GLN A 37 -15.69 -6.52 3.16
N VAL A 38 -16.74 -5.71 3.10
CA VAL A 38 -16.68 -4.27 3.47
C VAL A 38 -16.29 -4.09 4.94
N ARG A 39 -16.76 -4.97 5.84
CA ARG A 39 -16.37 -4.94 7.26
C ARG A 39 -15.02 -5.62 7.55
N GLY A 40 -14.33 -6.15 6.55
CA GLY A 40 -13.03 -6.81 6.71
C GLY A 40 -13.08 -8.19 7.38
N ALA A 41 -14.26 -8.82 7.46
CA ALA A 41 -14.40 -10.20 7.95
C ALA A 41 -14.02 -11.23 6.88
N HIS A 42 -14.18 -10.89 5.61
CA HIS A 42 -13.83 -11.72 4.46
C HIS A 42 -12.78 -11.01 3.60
N CYS A 43 -11.97 -11.80 2.87
CA CYS A 43 -10.99 -11.27 1.94
C CYS A 43 -11.65 -10.34 0.92
N VAL A 44 -11.14 -9.13 0.80
CA VAL A 44 -11.67 -8.11 -0.13
C VAL A 44 -11.70 -8.62 -1.58
N TRP A 45 -10.79 -9.52 -1.96
CA TRP A 45 -10.70 -10.06 -3.33
C TRP A 45 -11.43 -11.39 -3.54
N CYS A 46 -11.21 -12.40 -2.69
CA CYS A 46 -11.74 -13.75 -2.91
C CYS A 46 -12.94 -14.12 -2.02
N ALA A 47 -13.39 -13.21 -1.15
CA ALA A 47 -14.50 -13.42 -0.21
C ALA A 47 -14.34 -14.59 0.78
N THR A 48 -13.17 -15.22 0.87
CA THR A 48 -12.91 -16.27 1.88
C THR A 48 -12.94 -15.65 3.29
N PRO A 49 -13.58 -16.32 4.28
CA PRO A 49 -13.54 -15.89 5.67
C PRO A 49 -12.11 -15.73 6.18
N LEU A 50 -11.88 -14.66 6.92
CA LEU A 50 -10.57 -14.32 7.43
C LEU A 50 -10.43 -14.75 8.88
N ASP A 51 -9.29 -15.34 9.20
CA ASP A 51 -8.82 -15.45 10.56
C ASP A 51 -8.21 -14.10 10.98
N GLY A 52 -8.68 -13.56 12.11
CA GLY A 52 -8.23 -12.29 12.65
C GLY A 52 -6.71 -12.25 12.88
N ALA A 53 -6.08 -13.40 13.16
CA ALA A 53 -4.64 -13.52 13.40
C ALA A 53 -3.79 -13.48 12.12
N THR A 54 -4.32 -13.90 10.97
CA THR A 54 -3.52 -14.06 9.73
C THR A 54 -3.92 -13.09 8.62
N ALA A 55 -5.06 -12.43 8.77
CA ALA A 55 -5.53 -11.46 7.78
C ALA A 55 -4.68 -10.21 7.72
N VAL A 56 -4.29 -9.86 6.51
CA VAL A 56 -3.54 -8.66 6.16
C VAL A 56 -4.49 -7.47 6.20
N ASP A 57 -4.18 -6.50 7.07
CA ASP A 57 -4.82 -5.18 7.07
C ASP A 57 -4.27 -4.36 5.91
N LEU A 58 -5.15 -3.89 5.02
CA LEU A 58 -4.77 -3.08 3.86
C LEU A 58 -4.83 -1.58 4.16
N GLY A 59 -5.00 -1.21 5.42
CA GLY A 59 -5.04 0.17 5.90
C GLY A 59 -6.38 0.84 5.61
N GLN A 60 -6.58 1.99 6.23
CA GLN A 60 -7.79 2.78 6.06
C GLN A 60 -7.94 3.30 4.61
N ARG A 61 -9.17 3.30 4.10
CA ARG A 61 -9.55 3.89 2.81
C ARG A 61 -10.78 4.77 2.96
N TYR A 62 -10.92 5.74 2.06
CA TYR A 62 -12.09 6.61 1.94
C TYR A 62 -12.69 6.41 0.55
N GLU A 63 -13.86 5.79 0.49
CA GLU A 63 -14.55 5.46 -0.76
C GLU A 63 -16.06 5.60 -0.53
N PRO A 64 -16.88 5.76 -1.58
CA PRO A 64 -18.32 5.63 -1.47
C PRO A 64 -18.71 4.21 -1.02
N VAL A 65 -19.26 4.09 0.19
CA VAL A 65 -19.84 2.88 0.74
C VAL A 65 -21.34 3.10 0.86
N LEU A 66 -22.14 2.31 0.12
CA LEU A 66 -23.60 2.47 0.05
C LEU A 66 -24.04 3.90 -0.33
N GLY A 67 -23.29 4.56 -1.21
CA GLY A 67 -23.60 5.91 -1.70
C GLY A 67 -23.12 7.06 -0.79
N VAL A 68 -22.51 6.76 0.35
CA VAL A 68 -21.94 7.76 1.27
C VAL A 68 -20.43 7.59 1.33
N VAL A 69 -19.66 8.68 1.17
CA VAL A 69 -18.21 8.62 1.38
C VAL A 69 -17.94 8.28 2.84
N GLY A 70 -17.31 7.12 3.06
CA GLY A 70 -17.07 6.57 4.38
C GLY A 70 -15.66 6.01 4.48
N ARG A 71 -15.14 6.02 5.71
CA ARG A 71 -13.93 5.25 6.02
C ARG A 71 -14.26 3.76 6.05
N TRP A 72 -13.37 2.94 5.53
CA TRP A 72 -13.44 1.49 5.67
C TRP A 72 -12.02 0.90 5.78
N PHE A 73 -11.94 -0.32 6.30
CA PHE A 73 -10.69 -0.99 6.66
C PHE A 73 -10.62 -2.34 5.94
N PRO A 74 -10.32 -2.34 4.63
CA PRO A 74 -10.25 -3.56 3.84
C PRO A 74 -9.19 -4.52 4.41
N ARG A 75 -9.54 -5.81 4.47
CA ARG A 75 -8.62 -6.89 4.87
C ARG A 75 -8.56 -7.95 3.78
N SER A 76 -7.47 -8.71 3.78
CA SER A 76 -7.26 -9.78 2.80
C SER A 76 -6.53 -10.99 3.37
N CYS A 77 -6.63 -12.12 2.67
CA CYS A 77 -5.72 -13.23 2.88
C CYS A 77 -4.36 -12.92 2.21
N ARG A 78 -3.29 -13.51 2.73
CA ARG A 78 -1.92 -13.32 2.20
C ARG A 78 -1.80 -13.69 0.72
N SER A 79 -2.42 -14.80 0.31
CA SER A 79 -2.36 -15.28 -1.07
C SER A 79 -2.96 -14.31 -2.08
N CYS A 80 -4.03 -13.60 -1.71
CA CYS A 80 -4.58 -12.53 -2.54
C CYS A 80 -3.80 -11.22 -2.40
N ALA A 81 -3.24 -10.87 -1.24
CA ALA A 81 -2.47 -9.63 -1.09
C ALA A 81 -1.21 -9.58 -1.96
N LEU A 82 -0.47 -10.68 -2.04
CA LEU A 82 0.81 -10.74 -2.74
C LEU A 82 0.76 -10.28 -4.21
N PRO A 83 -0.14 -10.76 -5.08
CA PRO A 83 -0.18 -10.31 -6.47
C PRO A 83 -0.47 -8.81 -6.62
N TYR A 84 -1.30 -8.21 -5.74
CA TYR A 84 -1.59 -6.77 -5.80
C TYR A 84 -0.41 -5.93 -5.30
N VAL A 85 0.33 -6.40 -4.29
CA VAL A 85 1.59 -5.74 -3.87
C VAL A 85 2.63 -5.80 -5.00
N LEU A 86 2.77 -6.95 -5.68
CA LEU A 86 3.68 -7.08 -6.82
C LEU A 86 3.27 -6.22 -8.01
N ALA A 87 1.96 -6.03 -8.25
CA ALA A 87 1.47 -5.11 -9.26
C ALA A 87 1.83 -3.66 -8.89
N ALA A 88 1.52 -3.23 -7.66
CA ALA A 88 1.88 -1.90 -7.15
C ALA A 88 3.39 -1.62 -7.24
N TYR A 89 4.22 -2.60 -6.87
CA TYR A 89 5.68 -2.56 -7.00
C TYR A 89 6.13 -2.28 -8.44
N LYS A 90 5.59 -3.03 -9.42
CA LYS A 90 5.91 -2.86 -10.85
C LYS A 90 5.42 -1.52 -11.40
N THR A 91 4.17 -1.16 -11.10
CA THR A 91 3.57 0.09 -11.58
C THR A 91 4.34 1.30 -11.04
N HIS A 92 4.69 1.30 -9.75
CA HIS A 92 5.44 2.39 -9.14
C HIS A 92 6.79 2.62 -9.82
N TRP A 93 7.55 1.54 -10.04
CA TRP A 93 8.83 1.61 -10.75
C TRP A 93 8.67 2.27 -12.14
N ALA A 94 7.62 1.90 -12.88
CA ALA A 94 7.38 2.42 -14.23
C ALA A 94 6.97 3.90 -14.28
N THR A 95 6.52 4.49 -13.17
CA THR A 95 5.98 5.86 -13.13
C THR A 95 6.74 6.81 -12.21
N CYS A 96 7.75 6.33 -11.47
CA CYS A 96 8.48 7.12 -10.49
C CYS A 96 9.82 7.59 -11.06
N GLU A 97 10.01 8.91 -11.18
CA GLU A 97 11.24 9.53 -11.67
C GLU A 97 12.46 9.09 -10.84
N GLN A 98 12.36 9.09 -9.51
CA GLN A 98 13.45 8.63 -8.64
C GLN A 98 13.82 7.15 -8.88
N CYS A 99 12.85 6.29 -9.24
CA CYS A 99 13.17 4.90 -9.60
C CYS A 99 13.92 4.79 -10.93
N VAL A 100 13.63 5.68 -11.89
CA VAL A 100 14.32 5.77 -13.17
C VAL A 100 15.76 6.26 -12.98
N ASP A 101 15.95 7.23 -12.09
CA ASP A 101 17.28 7.82 -11.82
C ASP A 101 18.17 6.92 -10.96
N ASP A 102 17.67 6.50 -9.79
CA ASP A 102 18.34 5.60 -8.86
C ASP A 102 17.33 4.86 -7.97
N GLU A 103 16.92 3.67 -8.42
CA GLU A 103 15.98 2.81 -7.69
C GLU A 103 16.42 2.46 -6.26
N THR A 104 17.72 2.57 -5.96
CA THR A 104 18.22 2.28 -4.62
C THR A 104 17.85 3.36 -3.63
N GLN A 105 17.51 4.57 -4.07
CA GLN A 105 17.13 5.69 -3.21
C GLN A 105 15.61 5.80 -2.98
N CYS A 106 14.79 5.10 -3.77
CA CYS A 106 13.33 5.18 -3.66
C CYS A 106 12.80 4.34 -2.49
N ASP A 107 12.40 5.01 -1.41
CA ASP A 107 11.86 4.33 -0.24
C ASP A 107 10.55 3.57 -0.50
N THR A 108 9.66 4.08 -1.37
CA THR A 108 8.40 3.41 -1.72
C THR A 108 8.66 2.10 -2.44
N HIS A 109 9.57 2.08 -3.42
CA HIS A 109 9.98 0.86 -4.12
C HIS A 109 10.59 -0.17 -3.16
N ARG A 110 11.49 0.26 -2.26
CA ARG A 110 12.05 -0.60 -1.21
C ARG A 110 10.98 -1.16 -0.27
N GLY A 111 10.04 -0.31 0.16
CA GLY A 111 8.93 -0.70 1.03
C GLY A 111 7.98 -1.71 0.40
N LEU A 112 7.59 -1.51 -0.86
CA LEU A 112 6.73 -2.45 -1.61
C LEU A 112 7.42 -3.80 -1.81
N ARG A 113 8.74 -3.80 -2.08
CA ARG A 113 9.54 -5.03 -2.16
C ARG A 113 9.59 -5.76 -0.81
N ALA A 114 9.82 -5.04 0.29
CA ALA A 114 9.85 -5.63 1.63
C ALA A 114 8.50 -6.27 1.99
N LEU A 115 7.39 -5.57 1.73
CA LEU A 115 6.04 -6.09 1.95
C LEU A 115 5.76 -7.36 1.12
N ALA A 116 6.19 -7.39 -0.15
CA ALA A 116 6.04 -8.59 -0.98
C ALA A 116 6.82 -9.80 -0.44
N LEU A 117 8.00 -9.58 0.16
CA LEU A 117 8.79 -10.65 0.78
C LEU A 117 8.15 -11.15 2.07
N GLU A 118 7.54 -10.26 2.87
CA GLU A 118 6.82 -10.64 4.08
C GLU A 118 5.62 -11.55 3.75
N LEU A 119 4.84 -11.19 2.73
CA LEU A 119 3.66 -11.95 2.31
C LEU A 119 3.97 -13.34 1.72
N ARG A 120 5.23 -13.61 1.36
CA ARG A 120 5.68 -14.92 0.86
C ARG A 120 6.08 -15.90 1.98
N ARG A 121 6.23 -15.42 3.21
CA ARG A 121 6.56 -16.25 4.38
C ARG A 121 5.31 -16.92 4.93
#